data_AF-A0A2P2DXT2-F1
#
_entry.id   AF-A0A2P2DXT2-F1
#
_cell.length_a   1.000
_cell.length_b   1.000
_cell.length_c   1.000
_cell.angle_alpha   90.00
_cell.angle_beta   90.00
_cell.angle_gamma   90.00
#
_symmetry.space_group_name_H-M   'P 1'
#
loop_
_entity.id
_entity.type
_entity.pdbx_description
1 polymer ?
#
loop_
_entity_poly.entity_id
_entity_poly.type
_entity_poly.pdbx_seq_one_letter_code
_entity_poly.pdbx_strand_id
1 'polypeptide(L)'
;MKSCQNLSIEREKVIKTTVGLSSKVKIKEIGKSITEVIDSILTTPHERERGYRSMSIRLARKVFCTIGTNRVKRRLTKRSFLFKEARLLRNILDIEDANLNAKRYFGITSRNYYDEKVALLRTLVSLADDLNLTHGFSLDENQPYHRFVYYLEFKGFQFSWHFSETIAGVPNYEKPWDGVKNSTLGKLEMLILTAFPDILKN
;
A
#
# COMPACT_ATOMS: atom_id res chain seq x y z
N MET A 1 -36.50 -8.97 -8.81
CA MET A 1 -36.17 -8.69 -7.39
C MET A 1 -35.48 -9.86 -6.64
N LYS A 2 -34.75 -10.78 -7.31
CA LYS A 2 -34.05 -11.91 -6.65
C LYS A 2 -32.53 -11.69 -6.41
N SER A 3 -31.99 -10.54 -6.81
CA SER A 3 -30.55 -10.26 -6.79
C SER A 3 -30.03 -9.75 -5.43
N CYS A 4 -30.83 -9.02 -4.65
CA CYS A 4 -30.37 -8.45 -3.37
C CYS A 4 -30.33 -9.46 -2.22
N GLN A 5 -31.15 -10.51 -2.23
CA GLN A 5 -31.17 -11.52 -1.16
C GLN A 5 -29.95 -12.45 -1.21
N ASN A 6 -29.46 -12.79 -2.42
CA ASN A 6 -28.26 -13.63 -2.57
C ASN A 6 -26.98 -12.93 -2.10
N LEU A 7 -26.89 -11.59 -2.25
CA LEU A 7 -25.77 -10.79 -1.75
C LEU A 7 -25.72 -10.72 -0.22
N SER A 8 -26.87 -10.71 0.47
CA SER A 8 -26.91 -10.75 1.95
C SER A 8 -26.45 -12.10 2.50
N ILE A 9 -26.80 -13.19 1.83
CA ILE A 9 -26.45 -14.56 2.27
C ILE A 9 -24.96 -14.83 2.06
N GLU A 10 -24.36 -14.34 0.97
CA GLU A 10 -22.90 -14.43 0.77
C GLU A 10 -22.13 -13.55 1.77
N ARG A 11 -22.64 -12.37 2.12
CA ARG A 11 -22.07 -11.49 3.15
C ARG A 11 -22.02 -12.16 4.52
N GLU A 12 -23.10 -12.83 4.94
CA GLU A 12 -23.11 -13.56 6.23
C GLU A 12 -22.13 -14.74 6.26
N LYS A 13 -21.97 -15.47 5.15
CA LYS A 13 -21.00 -16.57 5.06
C LYS A 13 -19.57 -16.08 5.21
N VAL A 14 -19.20 -14.99 4.54
CA VAL A 14 -17.85 -14.40 4.63
C VAL A 14 -17.55 -13.90 6.04
N ILE A 15 -18.52 -13.27 6.71
CA ILE A 15 -18.38 -12.82 8.10
C ILE A 15 -18.19 -14.00 9.05
N LYS A 16 -19.02 -15.06 8.93
CA LYS A 16 -18.92 -16.26 9.79
C LYS A 16 -17.60 -17.01 9.60
N THR A 17 -17.06 -17.11 8.38
CA THR A 17 -15.75 -17.74 8.13
C THR A 17 -14.58 -16.91 8.66
N THR A 18 -14.70 -15.58 8.67
CA THR A 18 -13.64 -14.66 9.14
C THR A 18 -13.57 -14.58 10.67
N VAL A 19 -14.73 -14.66 11.35
CA VAL A 19 -14.80 -14.63 12.82
C VAL A 19 -14.33 -15.95 13.45
N GLY A 20 -14.43 -17.07 12.73
CA GLY A 20 -13.99 -18.40 13.20
C GLY A 20 -12.47 -18.57 13.45
N LEU A 21 -11.65 -17.58 13.10
CA LEU A 21 -10.17 -17.62 13.26
C LEU A 21 -9.62 -16.67 14.32
N SER A 22 -10.47 -15.95 15.07
CA SER A 22 -10.03 -14.91 16.02
C SER A 22 -10.46 -15.19 17.46
N SER A 23 -9.92 -16.23 18.09
CA SER A 23 -10.08 -16.48 19.53
C SER A 23 -8.79 -16.29 20.34
N LYS A 24 -7.72 -15.67 19.80
CA LYS A 24 -6.45 -15.50 20.55
C LYS A 24 -5.74 -14.15 20.42
N VAL A 25 -6.43 -13.06 20.10
CA VAL A 25 -5.78 -11.73 20.15
C VAL A 25 -6.49 -10.83 21.16
N LYS A 26 -6.00 -10.83 22.41
CA LYS A 26 -6.36 -9.80 23.39
C LYS A 26 -5.71 -8.47 22.96
N ILE A 27 -6.48 -7.60 22.31
CA ILE A 27 -6.13 -6.18 22.18
C ILE A 27 -7.11 -5.41 23.06
N LYS A 28 -6.66 -5.06 24.25
CA LYS A 28 -7.19 -3.91 24.98
C LYS A 28 -6.32 -2.74 24.56
N GLU A 29 -6.77 -1.98 23.58
CA GLU A 29 -6.42 -0.56 23.42
C GLU A 29 -7.24 0.00 22.26
N ILE A 30 -7.99 1.07 22.58
CA ILE A 30 -8.99 1.77 21.76
C ILE A 30 -10.31 0.99 21.66
N GLY A 31 -11.34 1.48 22.35
CA GLY A 31 -12.66 0.87 22.54
C GLY A 31 -13.55 0.78 21.29
N LYS A 32 -13.01 0.36 20.15
CA LYS A 32 -13.76 -0.09 18.99
C LYS A 32 -13.49 -1.57 18.74
N SER A 33 -14.54 -2.35 18.55
CA SER A 33 -14.39 -3.75 18.16
C SER A 33 -13.71 -3.84 16.79
N ILE A 34 -12.90 -4.89 16.56
CA ILE A 34 -12.31 -5.16 15.23
C ILE A 34 -13.40 -5.20 14.15
N THR A 35 -14.60 -5.69 14.48
CA THR A 35 -15.76 -5.67 13.57
C THR A 35 -16.22 -4.26 13.22
N GLU A 36 -16.28 -3.33 14.17
CA GLU A 36 -16.68 -1.93 13.90
C GLU A 36 -15.63 -1.19 13.05
N VAL A 37 -14.35 -1.51 13.26
CA VAL A 37 -13.27 -1.00 12.41
C VAL A 37 -13.39 -1.56 11.00
N ILE A 38 -13.67 -2.86 10.85
CA ILE A 38 -13.89 -3.51 9.55
C ILE A 38 -15.12 -2.94 8.85
N ASP A 39 -16.24 -2.76 9.55
CA ASP A 39 -17.47 -2.21 8.98
C ASP A 39 -17.31 -0.76 8.52
N SER A 40 -16.47 0.04 9.20
CA SER A 40 -16.10 1.38 8.73
C SER A 40 -15.22 1.38 7.47
N ILE A 41 -14.45 0.31 7.25
CA ILE A 41 -13.58 0.11 6.06
C ILE A 41 -14.37 -0.43 4.85
N LEU A 42 -15.57 -0.99 5.05
CA LEU A 42 -16.41 -1.51 3.95
C LEU A 42 -17.11 -0.43 3.11
N THR A 43 -16.70 0.83 3.28
CA THR A 43 -17.20 2.00 2.57
C THR A 43 -16.37 2.30 1.30
N THR A 44 -16.77 3.31 0.53
CA THR A 44 -16.30 3.60 -0.85
C THR A 44 -14.77 3.75 -0.94
N PRO A 45 -14.16 3.62 -2.14
CA PRO A 45 -12.71 3.81 -2.36
C PRO A 45 -12.10 5.01 -1.61
N HIS A 46 -12.77 6.17 -1.66
CA HIS A 46 -12.34 7.39 -0.99
C HIS A 46 -12.43 7.35 0.54
N GLU A 47 -13.32 6.53 1.11
CA GLU A 47 -13.49 6.40 2.56
C GLU A 47 -12.44 5.46 3.15
N ARG A 48 -12.02 4.42 2.42
CA ARG A 48 -10.87 3.58 2.82
C ARG A 48 -9.58 4.37 2.88
N GLU A 49 -9.30 5.15 1.82
CA GLU A 49 -8.12 6.00 1.78
C GLU A 49 -8.08 6.97 2.97
N ARG A 50 -9.20 7.62 3.29
CA ARG A 50 -9.33 8.49 4.47
C ARG A 50 -9.17 7.73 5.78
N GLY A 51 -9.73 6.53 5.88
CA GLY A 51 -9.57 5.65 7.04
C GLY A 51 -8.11 5.38 7.36
N TYR A 52 -7.31 5.00 6.36
CA TYR A 52 -5.87 4.76 6.52
C TYR A 52 -5.08 5.97 7.03
N ARG A 53 -5.46 7.19 6.61
CA ARG A 53 -4.79 8.42 7.07
C ARG A 53 -4.99 8.67 8.57
N SER A 54 -6.11 8.22 9.13
CA SER A 54 -6.44 8.39 10.55
C SER A 54 -5.92 7.26 11.45
N MET A 55 -5.47 6.15 10.87
CA MET A 55 -5.02 4.98 11.63
C MET A 55 -3.54 5.05 11.99
N SER A 56 -3.17 4.41 13.11
CA SER A 56 -1.77 4.11 13.33
C SER A 56 -1.25 3.20 12.22
N ILE A 57 -0.05 3.48 11.73
CA ILE A 57 0.54 2.71 10.62
C ILE A 57 0.65 1.21 10.93
N ARG A 58 0.83 0.86 12.21
CA ARG A 58 0.88 -0.52 12.69
C ARG A 58 -0.47 -1.21 12.52
N LEU A 59 -1.56 -0.52 12.86
CA LEU A 59 -2.92 -1.04 12.68
C LEU A 59 -3.23 -1.17 11.19
N ALA A 60 -2.97 -0.13 10.40
CA ALA A 60 -3.12 -0.13 8.95
C ALA A 60 -2.48 -1.37 8.30
N ARG A 61 -1.21 -1.66 8.63
CA ARG A 61 -0.51 -2.83 8.09
C ARG A 61 -1.10 -4.16 8.52
N LYS A 62 -1.66 -4.23 9.73
CA LYS A 62 -2.28 -5.45 10.27
C LYS A 62 -3.62 -5.75 9.61
N VAL A 63 -4.41 -4.73 9.32
CA VAL A 63 -5.75 -4.87 8.73
C VAL A 63 -5.76 -4.79 7.20
N PHE A 64 -4.62 -4.50 6.58
CA PHE A 64 -4.46 -4.36 5.14
C PHE A 64 -5.01 -5.55 4.34
N CYS A 65 -5.91 -5.29 3.40
CA CYS A 65 -6.72 -6.27 2.67
C CYS A 65 -7.32 -7.35 3.59
N THR A 66 -7.69 -7.01 4.83
CA THR A 66 -8.16 -7.89 5.92
C THR A 66 -7.23 -9.02 6.36
N ILE A 67 -6.14 -9.28 5.64
CA ILE A 67 -5.21 -10.41 5.86
C ILE A 67 -3.81 -9.95 6.29
N GLY A 68 -3.56 -8.64 6.29
CA GLY A 68 -2.30 -7.98 6.62
C GLY A 68 -1.29 -7.96 5.46
N THR A 69 -0.41 -6.96 5.46
CA THR A 69 0.54 -6.71 4.35
C THR A 69 1.44 -7.91 4.06
N ASN A 70 1.92 -8.63 5.07
CA ASN A 70 2.80 -9.80 4.85
C ASN A 70 2.14 -10.92 4.05
N ARG A 71 0.86 -11.23 4.32
CA ARG A 71 0.14 -12.24 3.55
C ARG A 71 -0.15 -11.74 2.13
N VAL A 72 -0.55 -10.48 1.99
CA VAL A 72 -0.71 -9.84 0.68
C VAL A 72 0.57 -9.93 -0.14
N LYS A 73 1.72 -9.55 0.41
CA LYS A 73 3.01 -9.63 -0.29
C LYS A 73 3.32 -11.03 -0.80
N ARG A 74 3.18 -12.05 0.04
CA ARG A 74 3.39 -13.46 -0.39
C ARG A 74 2.45 -13.86 -1.52
N ARG A 75 1.19 -13.42 -1.46
CA ARG A 75 0.19 -13.71 -2.49
C ARG A 75 0.47 -12.93 -3.79
N LEU A 76 0.94 -11.69 -3.72
CA LEU A 76 1.39 -10.92 -4.88
C LEU A 76 2.65 -11.52 -5.50
N THR A 77 3.61 -12.02 -4.71
CA THR A 77 4.81 -12.71 -5.21
C THR A 77 4.42 -13.87 -6.13
N LYS A 78 3.45 -14.71 -5.72
CA LYS A 78 2.95 -15.79 -6.58
C LYS A 78 2.36 -15.30 -7.91
N ARG A 79 1.71 -14.14 -7.91
CA ARG A 79 1.11 -13.53 -9.12
C ARG A 79 2.14 -12.80 -9.97
N SER A 80 3.23 -12.33 -9.37
CA SER A 80 4.29 -11.56 -10.05
C SER A 80 5.09 -12.35 -11.09
N PHE A 81 4.93 -13.68 -11.11
CA PHE A 81 5.44 -14.55 -12.18
C PHE A 81 4.67 -14.37 -13.50
N LEU A 82 3.37 -14.08 -13.42
CA LEU A 82 2.49 -13.97 -14.58
C LEU A 82 2.13 -12.51 -14.91
N PHE A 83 2.01 -11.67 -13.88
CA PHE A 83 1.51 -10.30 -14.02
C PHE A 83 2.55 -9.28 -13.57
N LYS A 84 3.06 -8.47 -14.52
CA LYS A 84 3.95 -7.34 -14.22
C LYS A 84 3.31 -6.36 -13.24
N GLU A 85 1.98 -6.14 -13.35
CA GLU A 85 1.22 -5.32 -12.39
C GLU A 85 1.33 -5.84 -10.95
N ALA A 86 1.26 -7.16 -10.72
CA ALA A 86 1.42 -7.70 -9.37
C ALA A 86 2.83 -7.45 -8.82
N ARG A 87 3.84 -7.48 -9.70
CA ARG A 87 5.23 -7.15 -9.36
C ARG A 87 5.36 -5.67 -8.97
N LEU A 88 4.74 -4.77 -9.74
CA LEU A 88 4.67 -3.34 -9.47
C LEU A 88 4.03 -3.07 -8.10
N LEU A 89 2.81 -3.58 -7.86
CA LEU A 89 2.09 -3.36 -6.60
C LEU A 89 2.83 -3.93 -5.37
N ARG A 90 3.47 -5.10 -5.52
CA ARG A 90 4.36 -5.64 -4.47
C ARG A 90 5.51 -4.67 -4.23
N ASN A 91 6.18 -4.22 -5.28
CA ASN A 91 7.36 -3.36 -5.16
C ASN A 91 7.03 -2.05 -4.42
N ILE A 92 5.93 -1.39 -4.78
CA ILE A 92 5.42 -0.19 -4.08
C ILE A 92 5.16 -0.49 -2.60
N LEU A 93 4.54 -1.64 -2.26
CA LEU A 93 4.28 -2.02 -0.88
C LEU A 93 5.57 -2.24 -0.07
N ASP A 94 6.63 -2.76 -0.69
CA ASP A 94 7.93 -2.94 -0.03
C ASP A 94 8.70 -1.63 0.12
N ILE A 95 8.56 -0.68 -0.82
CA ILE A 95 9.12 0.68 -0.65
C ILE A 95 8.48 1.35 0.57
N GLU A 96 7.16 1.21 0.72
CA GLU A 96 6.45 1.75 1.88
C GLU A 96 6.94 1.11 3.19
N ASP A 97 7.11 -0.22 3.20
CA ASP A 97 7.66 -0.93 4.36
C ASP A 97 9.09 -0.47 4.71
N ALA A 98 9.97 -0.35 3.72
CA ALA A 98 11.34 0.12 3.90
C ALA A 98 11.37 1.56 4.43
N ASN A 99 10.56 2.46 3.87
CA ASN A 99 10.43 3.84 4.30
C ASN A 99 9.95 3.95 5.76
N LEU A 100 8.98 3.13 6.15
CA LEU A 100 8.47 3.10 7.53
C LEU A 100 9.50 2.52 8.51
N ASN A 101 10.23 1.48 8.10
CA ASN A 101 11.26 0.88 8.93
C ASN A 101 12.46 1.84 9.10
N ALA A 102 12.87 2.54 8.06
CA ALA A 102 13.95 3.53 8.12
C ALA A 102 13.67 4.62 9.17
N LYS A 103 12.41 5.04 9.30
CA LYS A 103 11.96 6.02 10.31
C LYS A 103 11.80 5.44 11.72
N ARG A 104 11.65 4.12 11.83
CA ARG A 104 11.43 3.43 13.11
C ARG A 104 12.73 3.05 13.82
N TYR A 105 13.73 2.64 13.05
CA TYR A 105 15.03 2.24 13.57
C TYR A 105 16.02 3.40 13.53
N PHE A 106 17.15 3.24 14.22
CA PHE A 106 18.21 4.26 14.30
C PHE A 106 19.56 3.69 13.82
N GLY A 107 20.51 4.57 13.53
CA GLY A 107 21.88 4.21 13.17
C GLY A 107 21.97 3.35 11.92
N ILE A 108 22.83 2.31 11.96
CA ILE A 108 23.13 1.44 10.81
C ILE A 108 21.87 0.75 10.28
N THR A 109 20.97 0.31 11.16
CA THR A 109 19.73 -0.36 10.73
C THR A 109 18.82 0.58 9.94
N SER A 110 18.70 1.85 10.36
CA SER A 110 17.96 2.87 9.60
C SER A 110 18.56 3.07 8.21
N ARG A 111 19.90 3.17 8.14
CA ARG A 111 20.64 3.32 6.89
C ARG A 111 20.39 2.16 5.93
N ASN A 112 20.46 0.92 6.42
CA ASN A 112 20.19 -0.26 5.60
C ASN A 112 18.79 -0.23 4.97
N TYR A 113 17.78 0.28 5.67
CA TYR A 113 16.43 0.43 5.11
C TYR A 113 16.33 1.57 4.09
N TYR A 114 17.09 2.66 4.25
CA TYR A 114 17.21 3.66 3.20
C TYR A 114 17.88 3.09 1.95
N ASP A 115 18.95 2.30 2.11
CA ASP A 115 19.65 1.61 1.02
C ASP A 115 18.71 0.62 0.30
N GLU A 116 17.94 -0.17 1.07
CA GLU A 116 16.90 -1.06 0.53
C GLU A 116 15.85 -0.28 -0.27
N LYS A 117 15.39 0.87 0.24
CA LYS A 117 14.45 1.75 -0.46
C LYS A 117 15.01 2.22 -1.80
N VAL A 118 16.30 2.52 -1.90
CA VAL A 118 16.96 2.89 -3.18
C VAL A 118 16.90 1.76 -4.18
N ALA A 119 17.28 0.55 -3.75
CA ALA A 119 17.28 -0.62 -4.62
C ALA A 119 15.86 -0.94 -5.13
N LEU A 120 14.86 -0.78 -4.26
CA LEU A 120 13.46 -0.94 -4.62
C LEU A 120 12.99 0.16 -5.61
N LEU A 121 13.37 1.43 -5.40
CA LEU A 121 13.06 2.51 -6.34
C LEU A 121 13.68 2.28 -7.73
N ARG A 122 14.92 1.78 -7.80
CA ARG A 122 15.54 1.39 -9.09
C ARG A 122 14.75 0.29 -9.79
N THR A 123 14.27 -0.69 -9.03
CA THR A 123 13.37 -1.72 -9.57
C THR A 123 12.04 -1.11 -10.01
N LEU A 124 11.50 -0.14 -9.26
CA LEU A 124 10.24 0.53 -9.60
C LEU A 124 10.33 1.33 -10.89
N VAL A 125 11.43 2.05 -11.11
CA VAL A 125 11.74 2.76 -12.34
C VAL A 125 11.69 1.81 -13.53
N SER A 126 12.44 0.70 -13.47
CA SER A 126 12.43 -0.29 -14.56
C SER A 126 11.03 -0.87 -14.82
N LEU A 127 10.24 -1.11 -13.76
CA LEU A 127 8.86 -1.58 -13.92
C LEU A 127 7.93 -0.51 -14.50
N ALA A 128 8.16 0.76 -14.19
CA ALA A 128 7.39 1.87 -14.72
C ALA A 128 7.67 2.06 -16.21
N ASP A 129 8.94 2.01 -16.62
CA ASP A 129 9.36 2.02 -18.03
C ASP A 129 8.75 0.85 -18.80
N ASP A 130 8.88 -0.37 -18.28
CA ASP A 130 8.33 -1.60 -18.85
C ASP A 130 6.81 -1.58 -19.07
N LEU A 131 6.10 -0.79 -18.26
CA LEU A 131 4.65 -0.65 -18.28
C LEU A 131 4.19 0.65 -18.94
N ASN A 132 5.13 1.46 -19.47
CA ASN A 132 4.90 2.78 -20.04
C ASN A 132 4.08 3.69 -19.09
N LEU A 133 4.43 3.70 -17.81
CA LEU A 133 3.78 4.53 -16.79
C LEU A 133 4.40 5.93 -16.76
N THR A 134 3.62 6.93 -16.38
CA THR A 134 4.15 8.27 -16.11
C THR A 134 4.89 8.25 -14.77
N HIS A 135 6.18 8.57 -14.78
CA HIS A 135 7.01 8.65 -13.58
C HIS A 135 8.14 9.68 -13.77
N GLY A 136 8.79 10.08 -12.69
CA GLY A 136 9.91 11.00 -12.75
C GLY A 136 10.34 11.54 -11.39
N PHE A 137 11.33 12.43 -11.39
CA PHE A 137 11.81 13.10 -10.19
C PHE A 137 11.46 14.59 -10.16
N SER A 138 11.24 15.13 -8.97
CA SER A 138 11.34 16.58 -8.74
C SER A 138 12.25 16.88 -7.55
N LEU A 139 12.70 18.13 -7.46
CA LEU A 139 13.39 18.66 -6.30
C LEU A 139 12.37 19.31 -5.35
N ASP A 140 12.40 18.91 -4.09
CA ASP A 140 11.72 19.56 -2.97
C ASP A 140 12.72 20.48 -2.25
N GLU A 141 12.73 21.75 -2.66
CA GLU A 141 13.65 22.76 -2.14
C GLU A 141 13.47 23.01 -0.64
N ASN A 142 12.29 22.70 -0.08
CA ASN A 142 11.97 22.93 1.33
C ASN A 142 12.55 21.84 2.26
N GLN A 143 13.03 20.73 1.72
CA GLN A 143 13.66 19.68 2.53
C GLN A 143 15.17 19.90 2.61
N PRO A 144 15.80 19.84 3.79
CA PRO A 144 17.26 19.94 3.91
C PRO A 144 17.98 18.63 3.54
N TYR A 145 17.32 17.49 3.69
CA TYR A 145 17.84 16.15 3.39
C TYR A 145 16.78 15.36 2.62
N HIS A 146 17.22 14.35 1.83
CA HIS A 146 16.32 13.58 0.97
C HIS A 146 15.44 14.46 0.07
N ARG A 147 16.08 15.45 -0.59
CA ARG A 147 15.42 16.55 -1.32
C ARG A 147 14.79 16.11 -2.64
N PHE A 148 15.08 14.92 -3.15
CA PHE A 148 14.47 14.44 -4.38
C PHE A 148 13.20 13.69 -4.05
N VAL A 149 12.16 13.89 -4.85
CA VAL A 149 10.91 13.15 -4.74
C VAL A 149 10.70 12.37 -6.03
N TYR A 150 10.62 11.05 -5.92
CA TYR A 150 10.19 10.20 -7.03
C TYR A 150 8.68 10.15 -7.07
N TYR A 151 8.09 10.33 -8.25
CA TYR A 151 6.66 10.23 -8.51
C TYR A 151 6.37 9.09 -9.48
N LEU A 152 5.24 8.41 -9.26
CA LEU A 152 4.69 7.39 -10.15
C LEU A 152 3.18 7.56 -10.25
N GLU A 153 2.64 7.55 -11.46
CA GLU A 153 1.22 7.44 -11.70
C GLU A 153 0.83 6.03 -12.12
N PHE A 154 -0.17 5.50 -11.43
CA PHE A 154 -0.71 4.19 -11.77
C PHE A 154 -2.21 4.14 -11.50
N LYS A 155 -2.98 3.83 -12.57
CA LYS A 155 -4.44 3.69 -12.54
C LYS A 155 -5.16 4.85 -11.83
N GLY A 156 -4.76 6.09 -12.14
CA GLY A 156 -5.36 7.31 -11.59
C GLY A 156 -4.86 7.71 -10.20
N PHE A 157 -3.91 6.98 -9.61
CA PHE A 157 -3.28 7.35 -8.34
C PHE A 157 -1.85 7.82 -8.56
N GLN A 158 -1.48 8.90 -7.86
CA GLN A 158 -0.10 9.34 -7.73
C GLN A 158 0.52 8.75 -6.46
N PHE A 159 1.72 8.19 -6.59
CA PHE A 159 2.57 7.74 -5.51
C PHE A 159 3.84 8.59 -5.48
N SER A 160 4.34 8.88 -4.28
CA SER A 160 5.52 9.74 -4.14
C SER A 160 6.39 9.34 -2.96
N TRP A 161 7.71 9.38 -3.12
CA TRP A 161 8.65 9.15 -2.02
C TRP A 161 9.87 10.07 -2.09
N HIS A 162 10.19 10.70 -0.95
CA HIS A 162 11.45 11.42 -0.75
C HIS A 162 12.65 10.49 -0.70
N PHE A 163 13.76 10.90 -1.29
CA PHE A 163 15.00 10.15 -1.38
C PHE A 163 16.22 11.07 -1.62
N SER A 164 17.43 10.56 -1.40
CA SER A 164 18.67 11.35 -1.35
C SER A 164 19.32 11.64 -2.69
N GLU A 165 19.08 10.85 -3.73
CA GLU A 165 19.71 11.00 -5.04
C GLU A 165 18.72 10.74 -6.17
N THR A 166 19.02 11.25 -7.36
CA THR A 166 18.29 10.89 -8.58
C THR A 166 18.81 9.57 -9.14
N ILE A 167 17.96 8.84 -9.86
CA ILE A 167 18.38 7.66 -10.62
C ILE A 167 18.67 8.11 -12.06
N ALA A 168 19.85 7.77 -12.58
CA ALA A 168 20.25 8.15 -13.93
C ALA A 168 19.25 7.64 -14.99
N GLY A 169 18.95 8.48 -15.99
CA GLY A 169 18.03 8.13 -17.09
C GLY A 169 16.54 8.33 -16.78
N VAL A 170 16.18 8.68 -15.54
CA VAL A 170 14.79 8.98 -15.18
C VAL A 170 14.49 10.46 -15.45
N PRO A 171 13.36 10.79 -16.10
CA PRO A 171 13.02 12.17 -16.43
C PRO A 171 12.60 13.00 -15.22
N ASN A 172 12.52 14.32 -15.41
CA ASN A 172 11.86 15.20 -14.47
C ASN A 172 10.34 14.96 -14.49
N TYR A 173 9.71 14.98 -13.32
CA TYR A 173 8.27 14.87 -13.18
C TYR A 173 7.62 16.26 -13.30
N GLU A 174 6.77 16.44 -14.31
CA GLU A 174 6.23 17.76 -14.68
C GLU A 174 4.88 18.10 -14.03
N LYS A 175 4.22 17.10 -13.45
CA LYS A 175 2.87 17.28 -12.90
C LYS A 175 2.93 17.73 -11.43
N PRO A 176 1.92 18.48 -10.97
CA PRO A 176 1.85 18.87 -9.57
C PRO A 176 1.65 17.64 -8.66
N TRP A 177 2.19 17.73 -7.45
CA TRP A 177 1.88 16.76 -6.41
C TRP A 177 0.39 16.83 -6.06
N ASP A 178 -0.23 15.67 -5.85
CA ASP A 178 -1.66 15.55 -5.53
C ASP A 178 -2.07 16.12 -4.15
N GLY A 179 -1.09 16.59 -3.37
CA GLY A 179 -1.32 17.21 -2.06
C GLY A 179 -1.58 16.19 -0.95
N VAL A 180 -1.49 14.90 -1.23
CA VAL A 180 -1.92 13.85 -0.31
C VAL A 180 -0.76 13.21 0.43
N LYS A 181 -0.74 13.37 1.77
CA LYS A 181 0.21 12.69 2.66
C LYS A 181 -0.37 11.37 3.19
N ASN A 182 0.52 10.39 3.41
CA ASN A 182 0.21 9.11 4.07
C ASN A 182 -0.92 8.29 3.41
N SER A 183 -1.12 8.42 2.09
CA SER A 183 -2.18 7.71 1.36
C SER A 183 -1.74 6.39 0.71
N THR A 184 -0.44 6.07 0.69
CA THR A 184 0.11 4.96 -0.09
C THR A 184 -0.62 3.64 0.19
N LEU A 185 -0.83 3.28 1.45
CA LEU A 185 -1.50 2.03 1.82
C LEU A 185 -2.97 2.00 1.36
N GLY A 186 -3.73 3.08 1.56
CA GLY A 186 -5.11 3.13 1.08
C GLY A 186 -5.22 2.98 -0.43
N LYS A 187 -4.39 3.72 -1.18
CA LYS A 187 -4.30 3.61 -2.65
C LYS A 187 -3.94 2.19 -3.10
N LEU A 188 -2.94 1.58 -2.45
CA LEU A 188 -2.50 0.21 -2.76
C LEU A 188 -3.57 -0.84 -2.46
N GLU A 189 -4.24 -0.76 -1.32
CA GLU A 189 -5.29 -1.72 -0.97
C GLU A 189 -6.38 -1.76 -2.04
N MET A 190 -6.83 -0.58 -2.48
CA MET A 190 -7.85 -0.47 -3.53
C MET A 190 -7.39 -1.10 -4.84
N LEU A 191 -6.17 -0.77 -5.29
CA LEU A 191 -5.62 -1.30 -6.53
C LEU A 191 -5.46 -2.82 -6.48
N ILE A 192 -4.96 -3.34 -5.37
CA ILE A 192 -4.76 -4.78 -5.17
C ILE A 192 -6.09 -5.53 -5.15
N LEU A 193 -7.09 -5.04 -4.42
CA LEU A 193 -8.41 -5.69 -4.35
C LEU A 193 -9.16 -5.61 -5.69
N THR A 194 -8.92 -4.58 -6.49
CA THR A 194 -9.52 -4.45 -7.82
C THR A 194 -8.85 -5.37 -8.83
N ALA A 195 -7.52 -5.40 -8.88
CA ALA A 195 -6.78 -6.19 -9.86
C ALA A 195 -6.68 -7.68 -9.49
N PHE A 196 -6.62 -7.99 -8.19
CA PHE A 196 -6.41 -9.34 -7.66
C PHE A 196 -7.40 -9.64 -6.52
N PRO A 197 -8.72 -9.64 -6.76
CA PRO A 197 -9.73 -9.88 -5.72
C PRO A 197 -9.58 -11.25 -5.06
N ASP A 198 -9.02 -12.22 -5.79
CA ASP A 198 -8.72 -13.56 -5.31
C ASP A 198 -7.57 -13.60 -4.29
N ILE A 199 -6.87 -12.46 -4.05
CA ILE A 199 -5.87 -12.34 -3.01
C ILE A 199 -6.42 -12.56 -1.61
N LEU A 200 -7.74 -12.57 -1.43
CA LEU A 200 -8.40 -12.88 -0.16
C LEU A 200 -8.66 -14.38 0.03
N LYS A 201 -8.68 -15.17 -1.05
CA LYS A 201 -8.93 -16.61 -1.02
C LYS A 201 -7.73 -17.35 -0.43
N ASN A 202 -8.00 -18.42 0.33
CA ASN A 202 -6.98 -19.22 1.00
C ASN A 202 -6.12 -20.03 0.04
#